data_AF-A0A8T7BE69-F1
#
_entry.id   AF-A0A8T7BE69-F1
#
_cell.length_a   1.000
_cell.length_b   1.000
_cell.length_c   1.000
_cell.angle_alpha   90.00
_cell.angle_beta   90.00
_cell.angle_gamma   90.00
#
_symmetry.space_group_name_H-M   'P 1'
#
loop_
_entity.id
_entity.type
_entity.pdbx_description
1 polymer ?
#
loop_
_entity_poly.entity_id
_entity_poly.type
_entity_poly.pdbx_seq_one_letter_code
_entity_poly.pdbx_strand_id
1 'polypeptide(L)'
;NGLTRLETRFLGEPESLEKAKGVTDKDLDASTAMDNGLVTLIPDELDWEDEIRILDEERASYSPDALTGMEANLRFPGPETLETKIFGRLTAWQNWIFQRPNAVSEKGALKKYGTGSQPEYDNKRV
;
A
#
# COMPACT_ATOMS: atom_id res chain seq x y z
N ASN A 1 4.81 4.20 11.41
CA ASN A 1 4.10 5.47 11.70
C ASN A 1 3.66 5.59 13.15
N GLY A 2 3.79 4.54 13.99
CA GLY A 2 3.47 4.63 15.43
C GLY A 2 1.97 4.67 15.74
N LEU A 3 1.12 4.47 14.74
CA LEU A 3 -0.33 4.47 14.87
C LEU A 3 -0.87 3.03 14.82
N THR A 4 -1.95 2.79 15.53
CA THR A 4 -2.81 1.61 15.31
C THR A 4 -3.48 1.71 13.94
N ARG A 5 -4.01 0.59 13.44
CA ARG A 5 -4.78 0.58 12.19
C ARG A 5 -6.07 1.40 12.28
N LEU A 6 -6.69 1.44 13.46
CA LEU A 6 -7.91 2.22 13.68
C LEU A 6 -7.62 3.73 13.67
N GLU A 7 -6.53 4.15 14.33
CA GLU A 7 -6.05 5.54 14.24
C GLU A 7 -5.64 5.93 12.82
N THR A 8 -5.07 4.98 12.05
CA THR A 8 -4.74 5.23 10.63
C THR A 8 -6.00 5.35 9.77
N ARG A 9 -7.02 4.54 10.05
CA ARG A 9 -8.31 4.57 9.33
C ARG A 9 -9.05 5.89 9.54
N PHE A 10 -9.01 6.44 10.76
CA PHE A 10 -9.61 7.74 11.13
C PHE A 10 -8.57 8.85 11.23
N LEU A 11 -7.55 8.82 10.37
CA LEU A 11 -6.47 9.80 10.43
C LEU A 11 -7.02 11.22 10.18
N GLY A 12 -6.81 12.11 11.14
CA GLY A 12 -7.34 13.49 11.08
C GLY A 12 -8.78 13.63 11.57
N GLU A 13 -9.43 12.55 11.99
CA GLU A 13 -10.81 12.52 12.48
C GLU A 13 -10.89 11.95 13.90
N PRO A 14 -10.43 12.69 14.93
CA PRO A 14 -10.43 12.20 16.31
C PRO A 14 -11.84 11.87 16.81
N GLU A 15 -12.88 12.59 16.37
CA GLU A 15 -14.28 12.33 16.74
C GLU A 15 -14.77 10.97 16.22
N SER A 16 -14.42 10.61 14.97
CA SER A 16 -14.74 9.30 14.38
C SER A 16 -14.04 8.17 15.14
N LEU A 17 -12.78 8.37 15.55
CA LEU A 17 -12.04 7.42 16.36
C LEU A 17 -12.67 7.22 17.76
N GLU A 18 -13.06 8.30 18.44
CA GLU A 18 -13.73 8.21 19.74
C GLU A 18 -15.11 7.56 19.63
N LYS A 19 -15.87 7.87 18.56
CA LYS A 19 -17.14 7.17 18.25
C LYS A 19 -16.93 5.66 18.14
N ALA A 20 -15.93 5.24 17.37
CA ALA A 20 -15.57 3.83 17.21
C ALA A 20 -15.11 3.18 18.53
N LYS A 21 -14.37 3.89 19.39
CA LYS A 21 -14.02 3.38 20.73
C LYS A 21 -15.23 3.20 21.64
N GLY A 22 -16.28 4.02 21.48
CA GLY A 22 -17.51 3.93 22.27
C GLY A 22 -18.30 2.62 22.09
N VAL A 23 -17.95 1.81 21.08
CA VAL A 23 -18.56 0.50 20.83
C VAL A 23 -17.62 -0.68 21.16
N THR A 24 -16.51 -0.43 21.85
CA THR A 24 -15.60 -1.48 22.35
C THR A 24 -16.35 -2.48 23.24
N ASP A 25 -16.00 -3.76 23.13
CA ASP A 25 -16.58 -4.89 23.88
C ASP A 25 -18.10 -5.09 23.71
N LYS A 26 -18.66 -4.62 22.58
CA LYS A 26 -20.06 -4.85 22.20
C LYS A 26 -20.14 -5.72 20.95
N ASP A 27 -21.15 -6.58 20.89
CA ASP A 27 -21.52 -7.25 19.66
C ASP A 27 -22.13 -6.23 18.69
N LEU A 28 -21.57 -6.14 17.49
CA LEU A 28 -22.01 -5.20 16.45
C LEU A 28 -22.64 -5.96 15.30
N ASP A 29 -23.84 -5.54 14.89
CA ASP A 29 -24.38 -5.94 13.60
C ASP A 29 -23.72 -5.15 12.45
N ALA A 30 -24.01 -5.55 11.21
CA ALA A 30 -23.43 -4.95 10.02
C ALA A 30 -23.73 -3.44 9.93
N SER A 31 -24.97 -3.04 10.22
CA SER A 31 -25.41 -1.64 10.21
C SER A 31 -24.61 -0.80 11.23
N THR A 32 -24.50 -1.29 12.47
CA THR A 32 -23.75 -0.61 13.53
C THR A 32 -22.27 -0.52 13.19
N ALA A 33 -21.69 -1.57 12.58
CA ALA A 33 -20.29 -1.53 12.13
C ALA A 33 -20.07 -0.48 11.03
N MET A 34 -20.99 -0.39 10.06
CA MET A 34 -20.97 0.63 9.01
C MET A 34 -21.12 2.05 9.57
N ASP A 35 -22.08 2.27 10.47
CA ASP A 35 -22.35 3.56 11.09
C ASP A 35 -21.16 4.06 11.93
N ASN A 36 -20.39 3.15 12.53
CA ASN A 36 -19.15 3.46 13.24
C ASN A 36 -17.93 3.51 12.31
N GLY A 37 -18.15 3.40 10.99
CA GLY A 37 -17.11 3.46 9.99
C GLY A 37 -16.07 2.38 10.16
N LEU A 38 -16.41 1.18 10.65
CA LEU A 38 -15.46 0.08 10.89
C LEU A 38 -15.29 -0.83 9.67
N VAL A 39 -16.26 -0.82 8.75
CA VAL A 39 -16.28 -1.60 7.51
C VAL A 39 -16.43 -0.69 6.29
N THR A 40 -16.25 -1.24 5.09
CA THR A 40 -16.30 -0.47 3.83
C THR A 40 -17.67 -0.56 3.14
N LEU A 41 -18.30 -1.74 3.18
CA LEU A 41 -19.61 -2.03 2.60
C LEU A 41 -20.33 -3.12 3.42
N ILE A 42 -21.64 -3.22 3.26
CA ILE A 42 -22.52 -4.19 3.93
C ILE A 42 -23.54 -4.76 2.93
N PRO A 43 -23.11 -5.62 1.98
CA PRO A 43 -24.05 -6.25 1.06
C PRO A 43 -25.04 -7.11 1.84
N ASP A 44 -26.26 -7.22 1.32
CA ASP A 44 -27.20 -8.22 1.82
C ASP A 44 -26.87 -9.62 1.28
N GLU A 45 -27.61 -10.64 1.74
CA GLU A 45 -27.37 -12.04 1.37
C GLU A 45 -27.57 -12.30 -0.14
N LEU A 46 -28.41 -11.51 -0.81
CA LEU A 46 -28.68 -11.69 -2.24
C LEU A 46 -27.54 -11.12 -3.09
N ASP A 47 -26.98 -9.99 -2.67
CA ASP A 47 -25.96 -9.27 -3.44
C ASP A 47 -24.51 -9.68 -3.07
N TRP A 48 -24.30 -10.32 -1.90
CA TRP A 48 -22.97 -10.62 -1.37
C TRP A 48 -22.03 -11.32 -2.36
N GLU A 49 -22.49 -12.43 -2.94
CA GLU A 49 -21.66 -13.25 -3.84
C GLU A 49 -21.25 -12.48 -5.10
N ASP A 50 -22.16 -11.66 -5.64
CA ASP A 50 -21.89 -10.90 -6.85
C ASP A 50 -21.04 -9.65 -6.58
N GLU A 51 -21.31 -8.90 -5.51
CA GLU A 51 -20.52 -7.72 -5.15
C GLU A 51 -19.07 -8.09 -4.83
N ILE A 52 -18.84 -9.11 -3.99
CA ILE A 52 -17.47 -9.52 -3.63
C ILE A 52 -16.73 -10.08 -4.85
N ARG A 53 -17.41 -10.88 -5.68
CA ARG A 53 -16.82 -11.40 -6.92
C ARG A 53 -16.40 -10.26 -7.86
N ILE A 54 -17.24 -9.25 -8.04
CA ILE A 54 -16.91 -8.09 -8.89
C ILE A 54 -15.69 -7.36 -8.34
N LEU A 55 -15.59 -7.12 -7.03
CA LEU A 55 -14.43 -6.45 -6.42
C LEU A 55 -13.13 -7.24 -6.65
N ASP A 56 -13.18 -8.56 -6.56
CA ASP A 56 -12.03 -9.43 -6.82
C ASP A 56 -11.65 -9.47 -8.31
N GLU A 57 -12.65 -9.55 -9.19
CA GLU A 57 -12.45 -9.49 -10.65
C GLU A 57 -11.84 -8.15 -11.07
N GLU A 58 -12.34 -7.03 -10.54
CA GLU A 58 -11.79 -5.69 -10.79
C GLU A 58 -10.33 -5.62 -10.32
N ARG A 59 -10.05 -6.08 -9.10
CA ARG A 59 -8.68 -6.10 -8.55
C ARG A 59 -7.73 -6.94 -9.40
N ALA A 60 -8.20 -8.07 -9.94
CA ALA A 60 -7.41 -8.91 -10.84
C ALA A 60 -7.22 -8.28 -12.23
N SER A 61 -8.14 -7.42 -12.67
CA SER A 61 -8.10 -6.77 -13.97
C SER A 61 -7.14 -5.58 -14.05
N TYR A 62 -6.83 -4.93 -12.93
CA TYR A 62 -5.96 -3.75 -12.90
C TYR A 62 -4.48 -4.10 -12.96
N SER A 63 -3.67 -3.11 -13.37
CA SER A 63 -2.20 -3.23 -13.34
C SER A 63 -1.72 -3.50 -11.91
N PRO A 64 -0.99 -4.59 -11.65
CA PRO A 64 -0.48 -4.91 -10.32
C PRO A 64 0.53 -3.85 -9.83
N ASP A 65 1.28 -3.23 -10.74
CA ASP A 65 2.24 -2.16 -10.40
C ASP A 65 1.50 -0.93 -9.89
N ALA A 66 0.41 -0.55 -10.57
CA ALA A 66 -0.41 0.60 -10.20
C ALA A 66 -1.12 0.36 -8.85
N LEU A 67 -1.70 -0.83 -8.64
CA LEU A 67 -2.34 -1.18 -7.38
C LEU A 67 -1.34 -1.19 -6.22
N THR A 68 -0.14 -1.73 -6.42
CA THR A 68 0.91 -1.72 -5.40
C THR A 68 1.29 -0.29 -5.00
N GLY A 69 1.47 0.59 -5.99
CA GLY A 69 1.73 2.01 -5.75
C GLY A 69 0.60 2.70 -5.01
N MET A 70 -0.65 2.47 -5.42
CA MET A 70 -1.83 3.03 -4.78
C MET A 70 -1.94 2.58 -3.32
N GLU A 71 -1.80 1.29 -3.04
CA GLU A 71 -1.89 0.74 -1.68
C GLU A 71 -0.80 1.25 -0.76
N ALA A 72 0.43 1.38 -1.26
CA ALA A 72 1.54 1.93 -0.49
C ALA A 72 1.27 3.38 -0.04
N ASN A 73 0.51 4.15 -0.81
CA ASN A 73 0.13 5.52 -0.45
C ASN A 73 -1.11 5.55 0.46
N LEU A 74 -2.17 4.81 0.13
CA LEU A 74 -3.43 4.82 0.89
C LEU A 74 -3.27 4.22 2.29
N ARG A 75 -2.41 3.20 2.46
CA ARG A 75 -2.19 2.55 3.77
C ARG A 75 -1.24 3.34 4.67
N PHE A 76 -0.45 4.27 4.12
CA PHE A 76 0.48 5.13 4.87
C PHE A 76 0.20 6.61 4.55
N PRO A 77 -0.99 7.13 4.92
CA PRO A 77 -1.53 8.38 4.37
C PRO A 77 -0.93 9.68 4.95
N GLY A 78 0.08 9.60 5.82
CA GLY A 78 0.65 10.81 6.43
C GLY A 78 1.88 10.58 7.29
N PRO A 79 1.74 10.27 8.60
CA PRO A 79 2.88 10.29 9.51
C PRO A 79 4.00 9.33 9.09
N GLU A 80 5.21 9.87 8.95
CA GLU A 80 6.40 9.08 8.60
C GLU A 80 7.28 8.78 9.83
N THR A 81 7.75 7.54 9.93
CA THR A 81 8.81 7.11 10.87
C THR A 81 10.04 6.65 10.10
N LEU A 82 11.11 6.26 10.81
CA LEU A 82 12.29 5.67 10.19
C LEU A 82 11.89 4.47 9.30
N GLU A 83 11.03 3.60 9.82
CA GLU A 83 10.59 2.38 9.13
C GLU A 83 9.77 2.71 7.88
N THR A 84 8.83 3.67 7.95
CA THR A 84 8.05 4.04 6.75
C THR A 84 8.91 4.75 5.72
N LYS A 85 9.96 5.48 6.14
CA LYS A 85 10.95 6.05 5.21
C LYS A 85 11.81 4.96 4.55
N ILE A 86 12.13 3.89 5.27
CA ILE A 86 12.81 2.72 4.69
C ILE A 86 11.93 2.08 3.62
N PHE A 87 10.69 1.71 3.95
CA PHE A 87 9.80 1.02 3.00
C PHE A 87 9.21 1.92 1.90
N GLY A 88 9.06 3.22 2.16
CA GLY A 88 8.62 4.21 1.18
C GLY A 88 9.82 4.78 0.44
N ARG A 89 10.39 5.87 0.96
CA ARG A 89 11.44 6.65 0.28
C ARG A 89 12.64 5.81 -0.19
N LEU A 90 13.26 5.04 0.69
CA LEU A 90 14.47 4.28 0.33
C LEU A 90 14.14 3.14 -0.64
N THR A 91 13.17 2.29 -0.29
CA THR A 91 12.82 1.12 -1.10
C THR A 91 12.21 1.48 -2.44
N ALA A 92 11.36 2.52 -2.54
CA ALA A 92 10.79 2.92 -3.83
C ALA A 92 11.86 3.42 -4.81
N TRP A 93 12.82 4.23 -4.34
CA TRP A 93 13.96 4.64 -5.16
C TRP A 93 14.86 3.46 -5.52
N GLN A 94 15.05 2.51 -4.60
CA GLN A 94 15.81 1.30 -4.88
C GLN A 94 15.14 0.41 -5.93
N ASN A 95 13.81 0.24 -5.85
CA ASN A 95 13.04 -0.52 -6.83
C ASN A 95 13.15 0.11 -8.23
N TRP A 96 13.11 1.44 -8.33
CA TRP A 96 13.33 2.14 -9.59
C TRP A 96 14.75 1.92 -10.14
N ILE A 97 15.78 1.91 -9.29
CA ILE A 97 17.16 1.59 -9.69
C ILE A 97 17.24 0.14 -10.20
N PHE A 98 16.61 -0.81 -9.49
CA PHE A 98 16.66 -2.24 -9.82
C PHE A 98 15.96 -2.62 -11.11
N GLN A 99 15.06 -1.79 -11.63
CA GLN A 99 14.41 -2.04 -12.91
C GLN A 99 15.19 -1.44 -14.10
N ARG A 100 16.32 -0.75 -13.88
CA ARG A 100 17.04 0.00 -14.92
C ARG A 100 18.33 -0.68 -15.41
N PRO A 101 18.69 -0.53 -16.70
CA PRO A 101 19.83 -1.22 -17.31
C PRO A 101 21.18 -0.98 -16.63
N ASN A 102 21.43 0.24 -16.12
CA ASN A 102 22.69 0.59 -15.44
C ASN A 102 22.98 -0.35 -14.25
N ALA A 103 21.95 -0.86 -13.57
CA ALA A 103 22.11 -1.76 -12.44
C ALA A 103 22.13 -3.24 -12.88
N VAL A 104 21.10 -3.69 -13.61
CA VAL A 104 20.79 -5.13 -13.75
C VAL A 104 21.09 -5.75 -15.12
N SER A 105 21.43 -4.95 -16.14
CA SER A 105 21.70 -5.51 -17.49
C SER A 105 23.01 -6.32 -17.53
N GLU A 106 23.22 -7.08 -18.61
CA GLU A 106 24.46 -7.84 -18.87
C GLU A 106 25.74 -6.98 -18.81
N LYS A 107 25.62 -5.68 -19.15
CA LYS A 107 26.71 -4.71 -19.07
C LYS A 107 26.60 -3.78 -17.85
N GLY A 108 25.60 -3.98 -17.00
CA GLY A 108 25.33 -3.19 -15.81
C GLY A 108 26.24 -3.52 -14.63
N ALA A 109 26.18 -2.68 -13.61
CA ALA A 109 27.08 -2.72 -12.46
C ALA A 109 27.08 -4.08 -11.74
N LEU A 110 25.90 -4.66 -11.50
CA LEU A 110 25.80 -5.91 -10.72
C LEU A 110 26.43 -7.10 -11.44
N LYS A 111 26.27 -7.19 -12.76
CA LYS A 111 26.81 -8.30 -13.57
C LYS A 111 28.32 -8.17 -13.84
N LYS A 112 28.87 -6.96 -13.81
CA LYS A 112 30.30 -6.71 -14.02
C LYS A 112 31.14 -6.79 -12.74
N TYR A 113 30.50 -6.84 -11.57
CA TYR A 113 31.21 -7.05 -10.32
C TYR A 113 32.03 -8.35 -10.37
N GLY A 114 33.34 -8.25 -10.11
CA GLY A 114 34.26 -9.39 -10.11
C GLY A 114 34.77 -9.86 -11.48
N THR A 115 34.30 -9.30 -12.61
CA THR A 115 34.75 -9.75 -13.94
C THR A 115 36.01 -9.03 -14.45
N GLY A 116 36.45 -7.97 -13.77
CA GLY A 116 37.57 -7.12 -14.20
C GLY A 116 37.25 -6.18 -15.38
N SER A 117 36.00 -6.11 -15.83
CA SER A 117 35.55 -5.20 -16.89
C SER A 117 34.73 -4.06 -16.31
N GLN A 118 34.83 -2.86 -16.90
CA GLN A 118 34.00 -1.73 -16.48
C GLN A 118 32.55 -1.85 -17.00
N PRO A 119 31.54 -1.47 -16.19
CA PRO A 119 30.15 -1.40 -16.62
C PRO A 119 29.89 -0.24 -17.59
N GLU A 120 28.88 -0.39 -18.45
CA GLU A 120 28.39 0.65 -19.36
C GLU A 120 27.18 1.37 -18.73
N TYR A 121 27.23 2.69 -18.66
CA TYR A 121 26.17 3.52 -18.06
C TYR A 121 25.58 4.52 -19.06
N ASP A 122 24.25 4.66 -19.03
CA ASP A 122 23.59 5.88 -19.52
C ASP A 122 23.77 6.99 -18.47
N ASN A 123 24.47 8.06 -18.85
CA ASN A 123 24.83 9.18 -17.98
C ASN A 123 23.78 10.31 -17.95
N LYS A 124 22.66 10.16 -18.68
CA LYS A 124 21.56 11.12 -18.62
C LYS A 124 20.84 11.02 -17.27
N ARG A 125 20.54 12.19 -16.68
CA ARG A 125 19.69 12.30 -15.49
C ARG A 125 18.21 12.10 -15.88
N VAL A 126 17.40 11.70 -14.89
CA VAL A 126 15.93 11.56 -14.97
C VAL A 126 15.31 12.49 -13.94
#